data_AF-A0A2J0QBA1-F1
#
_entry.id   AF-A0A2J0QBA1-F1
#
_cell.length_a   1.000
_cell.length_b   1.000
_cell.length_c   1.000
_cell.angle_alpha   90.00
_cell.angle_beta   90.00
_cell.angle_gamma   90.00
#
_symmetry.space_group_name_H-M   'P 1'
#
loop_
_entity.id
_entity.type
_entity.pdbx_description
1 polymer ?
#
loop_
_entity_poly.entity_id
_entity_poly.type
_entity_poly.pdbx_seq_one_letter_code
_entity_poly.pdbx_strand_id
1 'polypeptide(L)'
;MYKKPITLIIILALSTWFWAVTKPWLYGSSLFAVAEAWIQPLVGLLVLSSLVAMSFLLMRKSLERLGISLAVVLPFFLVFGFNYFFFIGVGLSLLVHLYAGKIIKDEEEQRNVVNTHLIMRRGLPIVMMPLFIMISFGYYFSPKIQSQAANKELPPTVNEVIERTVSTFLGDEIRELPEEERESALNQLITQVTNQFIEFVGPYFQFMPPILAFGLFLVLEGLSFIFVWLTIPITMFWVWLAKRTGLAKIKIVQIEAEQLEF
;
A
#
# COMPACT_ATOMS: atom_id res chain seq x y z
N MET A 1 -32.93 0.74 -7.68
CA MET A 1 -32.34 1.84 -6.87
C MET A 1 -31.50 1.32 -5.70
N TYR A 2 -31.95 0.28 -4.96
CA TYR A 2 -31.30 -0.21 -3.73
C TYR A 2 -29.90 -0.85 -3.85
N LYS A 3 -29.43 -1.18 -5.05
CA LYS A 3 -28.16 -1.93 -5.22
C LYS A 3 -26.91 -1.10 -4.94
N LYS A 4 -26.95 0.20 -5.24
CA LYS A 4 -25.83 1.14 -5.07
C LYS A 4 -25.46 1.42 -3.61
N PRO A 5 -26.42 1.78 -2.71
CA PRO A 5 -26.08 2.01 -1.31
C PRO A 5 -25.52 0.76 -0.64
N ILE A 6 -25.99 -0.45 -1.02
CA ILE A 6 -25.46 -1.71 -0.49
C ILE A 6 -23.97 -1.86 -0.84
N THR A 7 -23.58 -1.64 -2.09
CA THR A 7 -22.17 -1.70 -2.50
C THR A 7 -21.30 -0.71 -1.71
N LEU A 8 -21.79 0.51 -1.49
CA LEU A 8 -21.07 1.53 -0.72
C LEU A 8 -20.91 1.11 0.74
N ILE A 9 -21.95 0.57 1.38
CA ILE A 9 -21.90 0.05 2.76
C ILE A 9 -20.89 -1.09 2.88
N ILE A 10 -20.88 -2.02 1.92
CA ILE A 10 -19.93 -3.14 1.91
C ILE A 10 -18.50 -2.63 1.81
N ILE A 11 -18.23 -1.67 0.92
CA ILE A 11 -16.89 -1.08 0.76
C ILE A 11 -16.48 -0.32 2.02
N LEU A 12 -17.38 0.44 2.62
CA LEU A 12 -17.11 1.16 3.87
C LEU A 12 -16.75 0.19 5.00
N ALA A 13 -17.53 -0.87 5.18
CA ALA A 13 -17.28 -1.88 6.20
C ALA A 13 -15.94 -2.61 5.97
N LEU A 14 -15.69 -3.03 4.73
CA LEU A 14 -14.44 -3.72 4.38
C LEU A 14 -13.23 -2.80 4.50
N SER A 15 -13.33 -1.54 4.09
CA SER A 15 -12.27 -0.54 4.25
C SER A 15 -11.97 -0.30 5.73
N THR A 16 -12.99 -0.18 6.57
CA THR A 16 -12.82 -0.03 8.02
C THR A 16 -12.09 -1.24 8.62
N TRP A 17 -12.51 -2.46 8.26
CA TRP A 17 -11.85 -3.68 8.68
C TRP A 17 -10.39 -3.74 8.20
N PHE A 18 -10.15 -3.43 6.92
CA PHE A 18 -8.81 -3.37 6.34
C PHE A 18 -7.89 -2.44 7.14
N TRP A 19 -8.30 -1.20 7.38
CA TRP A 19 -7.48 -0.27 8.15
C TRP A 19 -7.25 -0.75 9.59
N ALA A 20 -8.27 -1.35 10.22
CA ALA A 20 -8.16 -1.91 11.57
C ALA A 20 -7.12 -3.03 11.68
N VAL A 21 -6.98 -3.89 10.66
CA VAL A 21 -5.93 -4.93 10.62
C VAL A 21 -4.57 -4.40 10.16
N THR A 22 -4.55 -3.37 9.31
CA THR A 22 -3.31 -2.73 8.83
C THR A 22 -2.61 -1.93 9.93
N LYS A 23 -3.34 -1.29 10.84
CA LYS A 23 -2.72 -0.48 11.91
C LYS A 23 -1.78 -1.28 12.83
N PRO A 24 -2.19 -2.42 13.41
CA PRO A 24 -1.30 -3.26 14.21
C PRO A 24 -0.07 -3.73 13.44
N TRP A 25 -0.22 -4.04 12.15
CA TRP A 25 0.90 -4.38 11.28
C TRP A 25 1.89 -3.22 11.15
N LEU A 26 1.40 -2.00 10.87
CA LEU A 26 2.24 -0.82 10.70
C LEU A 26 2.89 -0.32 12.00
N TYR A 27 2.21 -0.47 13.14
CA TYR A 27 2.67 0.01 14.43
C TYR A 27 3.46 -1.06 15.20
N GLY A 28 3.39 -2.30 14.74
CA GLY A 28 4.09 -3.44 15.33
C GLY A 28 5.60 -3.38 15.14
N SER A 29 6.33 -4.09 15.99
CA SER A 29 7.79 -4.18 15.90
C SER A 29 8.26 -5.05 14.72
N SER A 30 7.38 -5.87 14.16
CA SER A 30 7.67 -7.00 13.28
C SER A 30 6.99 -6.93 11.91
N LEU A 31 7.07 -5.78 11.23
CA LEU A 31 6.44 -5.53 9.91
C LEU A 31 6.54 -6.70 8.93
N PHE A 32 7.71 -7.34 8.85
CA PHE A 32 7.96 -8.47 7.94
C PHE A 32 8.51 -9.71 8.64
N ALA A 33 8.67 -9.68 9.97
CA ALA A 33 9.30 -10.78 10.70
C ALA A 33 8.33 -11.94 10.97
N VAL A 34 7.03 -11.66 11.08
CA VAL A 34 6.01 -12.69 11.36
C VAL A 34 5.00 -12.70 10.22
N ALA A 35 4.83 -13.87 9.59
CA ALA A 35 3.91 -14.06 8.45
C ALA A 35 2.47 -13.63 8.80
N GLU A 36 2.00 -14.00 9.99
CA GLU A 36 0.65 -13.70 10.47
C GLU A 36 0.36 -12.20 10.51
N ALA A 37 1.38 -11.36 10.75
CA ALA A 37 1.22 -9.92 10.88
C ALA A 37 0.89 -9.23 9.54
N TRP A 38 1.40 -9.73 8.41
CA TRP A 38 1.23 -9.08 7.10
C TRP A 38 0.24 -9.79 6.17
N ILE A 39 -0.11 -11.06 6.43
CA ILE A 39 -1.06 -11.81 5.60
C ILE A 39 -2.46 -11.18 5.64
N GLN A 40 -2.97 -10.78 6.80
CA GLN A 40 -4.32 -10.20 6.90
C GLN A 40 -4.44 -8.86 6.16
N PRO A 41 -3.54 -7.87 6.36
CA PRO A 41 -3.52 -6.66 5.53
C PRO A 41 -3.41 -6.96 4.04
N LEU A 42 -2.59 -7.94 3.64
CA LEU A 42 -2.43 -8.31 2.23
C LEU A 42 -3.74 -8.83 1.64
N VAL A 43 -4.41 -9.77 2.31
CA VAL A 43 -5.72 -10.28 1.86
C VAL A 43 -6.74 -9.14 1.78
N GLY A 44 -6.77 -8.27 2.80
CA GLY A 44 -7.66 -7.11 2.80
C GLY A 44 -7.39 -6.13 1.66
N LEU A 45 -6.12 -5.88 1.34
CA LEU A 45 -5.71 -5.06 0.20
C LEU A 45 -6.23 -5.64 -1.12
N LEU A 46 -6.05 -6.94 -1.34
CA LEU A 46 -6.48 -7.63 -2.56
C LEU A 46 -8.02 -7.61 -2.72
N VAL A 47 -8.75 -7.92 -1.64
CA VAL A 47 -10.21 -7.94 -1.67
C VAL A 47 -10.77 -6.52 -1.82
N LEU A 48 -10.25 -5.54 -1.08
CA LEU A 48 -10.71 -4.15 -1.16
C LEU A 48 -10.46 -3.56 -2.55
N SER A 49 -9.24 -3.69 -3.08
CA SER A 49 -8.90 -3.19 -4.43
C SER A 49 -9.78 -3.83 -5.51
N SER A 50 -10.06 -5.14 -5.41
CA SER A 50 -10.96 -5.82 -6.35
C SER A 50 -12.38 -5.25 -6.34
N LEU A 51 -12.95 -5.00 -5.17
CA LEU A 51 -14.31 -4.47 -5.01
C LEU A 51 -14.39 -3.00 -5.43
N VAL A 52 -13.35 -2.20 -5.16
CA VAL A 52 -13.26 -0.81 -5.61
C VAL A 52 -13.22 -0.75 -7.13
N ALA A 53 -12.34 -1.54 -7.77
CA ALA A 53 -12.23 -1.56 -9.23
C ALA A 53 -13.52 -2.03 -9.92
N MET A 54 -14.15 -3.07 -9.37
CA MET A 54 -15.48 -3.51 -9.83
C MET A 54 -16.54 -2.42 -9.63
N SER A 55 -16.52 -1.72 -8.51
CA SER A 55 -17.49 -0.65 -8.25
C SER A 55 -17.31 0.50 -9.21
N PHE A 56 -16.07 0.88 -9.56
CA PHE A 56 -15.82 1.88 -10.60
C PHE A 56 -16.34 1.44 -11.97
N LEU A 57 -16.23 0.15 -12.32
CA LEU A 57 -16.83 -0.38 -13.55
C LEU A 57 -18.37 -0.28 -13.54
N LEU A 58 -19.02 -0.48 -12.40
CA LEU A 58 -20.50 -0.48 -12.31
C LEU A 58 -21.10 0.92 -12.17
N MET A 59 -20.36 1.89 -11.61
CA MET A 59 -20.86 3.22 -11.29
C MET A 59 -20.70 4.19 -12.47
N ARG A 60 -21.84 4.64 -13.01
CA ARG A 60 -21.87 5.54 -14.17
C ARG A 60 -21.59 7.00 -13.80
N LYS A 61 -22.14 7.48 -12.68
CA LYS A 61 -22.05 8.89 -12.30
C LYS A 61 -20.75 9.18 -11.54
N SER A 62 -20.15 10.34 -11.79
CA SER A 62 -18.95 10.80 -11.06
C SER A 62 -19.17 10.88 -9.56
N LEU A 63 -20.34 11.36 -9.12
CA LEU A 63 -20.71 11.42 -7.69
C LEU A 63 -20.73 10.04 -7.03
N GLU A 64 -21.11 8.99 -7.75
CA GLU A 64 -21.10 7.61 -7.22
C GLU A 64 -19.67 7.12 -7.04
N ARG A 65 -18.78 7.41 -8.01
CA ARG A 65 -17.35 7.11 -7.89
C ARG A 65 -16.71 7.86 -6.73
N LEU A 66 -17.04 9.14 -6.55
CA LEU A 66 -16.61 9.92 -5.40
C LEU A 66 -17.06 9.28 -4.08
N GLY A 67 -18.32 8.82 -4.00
CA GLY A 67 -18.84 8.11 -2.83
C GLY A 67 -18.04 6.84 -2.51
N ILE A 68 -17.66 6.06 -3.53
CA ILE A 68 -16.77 4.90 -3.35
C ILE A 68 -15.38 5.31 -2.87
N SER A 69 -14.77 6.33 -3.49
CA SER A 69 -13.45 6.81 -3.08
C SER A 69 -13.44 7.30 -1.63
N LEU A 70 -14.46 8.06 -1.23
CA LEU A 70 -14.65 8.52 0.16
C LEU A 70 -14.85 7.34 1.13
N ALA A 71 -15.64 6.33 0.75
CA ALA A 71 -15.84 5.14 1.56
C ALA A 71 -14.56 4.33 1.80
N VAL A 72 -13.55 4.47 0.95
CA VAL A 72 -12.23 3.81 1.11
C VAL A 72 -11.27 4.64 1.96
N VAL A 73 -11.26 5.97 1.79
CA VAL A 73 -10.27 6.83 2.45
C VAL A 73 -10.71 7.35 3.81
N LEU A 74 -12.01 7.61 4.04
CA LEU A 74 -12.48 8.17 5.30
C LEU A 74 -12.30 7.24 6.52
N PRO A 75 -12.50 5.91 6.41
CA PRO A 75 -12.26 5.01 7.55
C PRO A 75 -10.81 5.03 8.07
N PHE A 76 -9.86 5.48 7.26
CA PHE A 76 -8.49 5.68 7.72
C PHE A 76 -8.41 6.61 8.94
N PHE A 77 -9.15 7.72 8.94
CA PHE A 77 -9.17 8.65 10.08
C PHE A 77 -9.76 8.04 11.34
N LEU A 78 -10.75 7.14 11.19
CA LEU A 78 -11.34 6.44 12.33
C LEU A 78 -10.33 5.54 13.04
N VAL A 79 -9.38 4.97 12.28
CA VAL A 79 -8.40 4.00 12.80
C VAL A 79 -7.10 4.67 13.24
N PHE A 80 -6.56 5.59 12.43
CA PHE A 80 -5.28 6.26 12.69
C PHE A 80 -5.42 7.57 13.46
N GLY A 81 -6.65 8.09 13.62
CA GLY A 81 -6.94 9.36 14.26
C GLY A 81 -6.83 10.55 13.30
N PHE A 82 -7.10 11.75 13.82
CA PHE A 82 -7.04 12.98 13.05
C PHE A 82 -5.67 13.65 13.22
N ASN A 83 -4.97 13.82 12.11
CA ASN A 83 -3.71 14.58 12.03
C ASN A 83 -3.74 15.44 10.77
N TYR A 84 -3.25 16.69 10.86
CA TYR A 84 -3.20 17.62 9.73
C TYR A 84 -2.53 17.02 8.49
N PHE A 85 -1.43 16.30 8.65
CA PHE A 85 -0.70 15.68 7.55
C PHE A 85 -1.46 14.51 6.91
N PHE A 86 -2.32 13.80 7.67
CA PHE A 86 -3.18 12.77 7.09
C PHE A 86 -4.19 13.34 6.09
N PHE A 87 -4.61 14.61 6.23
CA PHE A 87 -5.46 15.25 5.21
C PHE A 87 -4.76 15.38 3.87
N ILE A 88 -3.44 15.62 3.85
CA ILE A 88 -2.65 15.67 2.62
C ILE A 88 -2.63 14.29 1.96
N GLY A 89 -2.31 13.25 2.74
CA GLY A 89 -2.32 11.86 2.25
C GLY A 89 -3.69 11.44 1.71
N VAL A 90 -4.75 11.70 2.46
CA VAL A 90 -6.14 11.39 2.04
C VAL A 90 -6.53 12.20 0.80
N GLY A 91 -6.18 13.48 0.74
CA GLY A 91 -6.45 14.33 -0.42
C GLY A 91 -5.79 13.79 -1.70
N LEU A 92 -4.50 13.45 -1.62
CA LEU A 92 -3.77 12.84 -2.73
C LEU A 92 -4.39 11.50 -3.14
N SER A 93 -4.65 10.61 -2.17
CA SER A 93 -5.25 9.30 -2.45
C SER A 93 -6.67 9.41 -3.01
N LEU A 94 -7.45 10.42 -2.61
CA LEU A 94 -8.77 10.70 -3.18
C LEU A 94 -8.66 11.11 -4.65
N LEU A 95 -7.73 12.02 -4.98
CA LEU A 95 -7.49 12.44 -6.37
C LEU A 95 -7.07 11.28 -7.27
N VAL A 96 -6.13 10.44 -6.80
CA VAL A 96 -5.67 9.27 -7.55
C VAL A 96 -6.80 8.25 -7.72
N HIS A 97 -7.63 8.00 -6.69
CA HIS A 97 -8.80 7.13 -6.83
C HIS A 97 -9.81 7.65 -7.86
N LEU A 98 -10.10 8.95 -7.88
CA LEU A 98 -11.01 9.55 -8.87
C LEU A 98 -10.46 9.41 -10.29
N TYR A 99 -9.15 9.59 -10.44
CA TYR A 99 -8.44 9.37 -11.71
C TYR A 99 -8.51 7.89 -12.15
N ALA A 100 -8.31 6.95 -11.23
CA ALA A 100 -8.46 5.52 -11.50
C ALA A 100 -9.88 5.18 -11.98
N GLY A 101 -10.89 5.74 -11.32
CA GLY A 101 -12.29 5.57 -11.70
C GLY A 101 -12.62 6.16 -13.08
N LYS A 102 -11.96 7.26 -13.47
CA LYS A 102 -12.05 7.82 -14.82
C LYS A 102 -11.43 6.88 -15.85
N ILE A 103 -10.20 6.40 -15.62
CA ILE A 103 -9.52 5.50 -16.57
C ILE A 103 -10.30 4.20 -16.79
N ILE A 104 -10.81 3.58 -15.73
CA ILE A 104 -11.63 2.37 -15.85
C ILE A 104 -12.88 2.64 -16.70
N LYS A 105 -13.48 3.83 -16.54
CA LYS A 105 -14.69 4.20 -17.27
C LYS A 105 -14.41 4.52 -18.73
N ASP A 106 -13.36 5.29 -19.02
CA ASP A 106 -12.93 5.62 -20.37
C ASP A 106 -12.58 4.32 -21.15
N GLU A 107 -11.90 3.37 -20.48
CA GLU A 107 -11.57 2.07 -21.07
C GLU A 107 -12.80 1.18 -21.31
N GLU A 108 -13.86 1.30 -20.50
CA GLU A 108 -15.14 0.62 -20.74
C GLU A 108 -15.87 1.22 -21.95
N GLU A 109 -15.92 2.56 -22.06
CA GLU A 109 -16.65 3.28 -23.10
C GLU A 109 -16.00 3.19 -24.48
N GLN A 110 -14.67 3.13 -24.56
CA GLN A 110 -13.93 2.99 -25.82
C GLN A 110 -14.02 1.59 -26.46
N ARG A 111 -14.63 0.61 -25.77
CA ARG A 111 -14.64 -0.79 -26.21
C ARG A 111 -16.00 -1.23 -26.74
N ASN A 112 -16.01 -1.77 -27.95
CA ASN A 112 -17.18 -2.42 -28.54
C ASN A 112 -17.61 -3.69 -27.78
N VAL A 113 -16.66 -4.38 -27.15
CA VAL A 113 -16.91 -5.59 -26.33
C VAL A 113 -16.27 -5.41 -24.95
N VAL A 114 -17.10 -5.51 -23.91
CA VAL A 114 -16.66 -5.39 -22.52
C VAL A 114 -15.80 -6.59 -22.13
N ASN A 115 -14.49 -6.41 -22.15
CA ASN A 115 -13.51 -7.37 -21.65
C ASN A 115 -13.03 -6.93 -20.26
N THR A 116 -13.67 -7.47 -19.21
CA THR A 116 -13.35 -7.13 -17.82
C THR A 116 -11.89 -7.41 -17.48
N HIS A 117 -11.28 -8.50 -17.96
CA HIS A 117 -9.88 -8.81 -17.68
C HIS A 117 -8.97 -7.65 -18.10
N LEU A 118 -9.17 -7.15 -19.32
CA LEU A 118 -8.30 -6.15 -19.90
C LEU A 118 -8.55 -4.75 -19.31
N ILE A 119 -9.80 -4.41 -19.03
CA ILE A 119 -10.15 -3.19 -18.29
C ILE A 119 -9.46 -3.20 -16.90
N MET A 120 -9.54 -4.32 -16.20
CA MET A 120 -8.95 -4.46 -14.86
C MET A 120 -7.42 -4.44 -14.89
N ARG A 121 -6.79 -5.07 -15.88
CA ARG A 121 -5.32 -5.05 -16.02
C ARG A 121 -4.77 -3.62 -16.17
N ARG A 122 -5.53 -2.71 -16.81
CA ARG A 122 -5.16 -1.29 -16.94
C ARG A 122 -5.53 -0.45 -15.72
N GLY A 123 -6.71 -0.69 -15.14
CA GLY A 123 -7.23 0.12 -14.03
C GLY A 123 -6.67 -0.23 -12.65
N LEU A 124 -6.42 -1.51 -12.37
CA LEU A 124 -6.03 -1.97 -11.03
C LEU A 124 -4.73 -1.37 -10.48
N PRO A 125 -3.64 -1.21 -11.26
CA PRO A 125 -2.44 -0.54 -10.76
C PRO A 125 -2.75 0.84 -10.17
N ILE A 126 -3.62 1.60 -10.85
CA ILE A 126 -4.01 2.97 -10.45
C ILE A 126 -4.97 2.94 -9.24
N VAL A 127 -5.78 1.89 -9.10
CA VAL A 127 -6.63 1.69 -7.91
C VAL A 127 -5.80 1.32 -6.68
N MET A 128 -4.67 0.63 -6.84
CA MET A 128 -3.81 0.22 -5.71
C MET A 128 -2.94 1.36 -5.18
N MET A 129 -2.39 2.19 -6.06
CA MET A 129 -1.56 3.34 -5.72
C MET A 129 -2.08 4.21 -4.55
N PRO A 130 -3.36 4.64 -4.49
CA PRO A 130 -3.86 5.43 -3.37
C PRO A 130 -3.85 4.68 -2.03
N LEU A 131 -4.00 3.35 -2.04
CA LEU A 131 -3.85 2.53 -0.83
C LEU A 131 -2.38 2.48 -0.39
N PHE A 132 -1.43 2.36 -1.32
CA PHE A 132 0.00 2.39 -0.99
C PHE A 132 0.44 3.73 -0.43
N ILE A 133 -0.05 4.84 -0.98
CA ILE A 133 0.17 6.19 -0.44
C ILE A 133 -0.32 6.22 1.02
N MET A 134 -1.57 5.82 1.28
CA MET A 134 -2.14 5.84 2.63
C MET A 134 -1.40 4.92 3.62
N ILE A 135 -1.00 3.72 3.20
CA ILE A 135 -0.18 2.80 4.00
C ILE A 135 1.16 3.47 4.38
N SER A 136 1.78 4.15 3.42
CA SER A 136 3.06 4.83 3.63
C SER A 136 2.94 6.02 4.59
N PHE A 137 1.85 6.78 4.51
CA PHE A 137 1.52 7.81 5.51
C PHE A 137 1.25 7.21 6.90
N GLY A 138 0.50 6.11 6.97
CA GLY A 138 0.29 5.39 8.23
C GLY A 138 1.60 4.89 8.85
N TYR A 139 2.55 4.45 8.02
CA TYR A 139 3.87 4.03 8.45
C TYR A 139 4.75 5.19 8.93
N TYR A 140 4.76 6.31 8.18
CA TYR A 140 5.45 7.54 8.55
C TYR A 140 5.07 7.97 9.97
N PHE A 141 3.77 8.02 10.26
CA PHE A 141 3.23 8.49 11.55
C PHE A 141 3.19 7.42 12.63
N SER A 142 3.78 6.24 12.40
CA SER A 142 3.83 5.21 13.43
C SER A 142 4.73 5.65 14.60
N PRO A 143 4.33 5.42 15.86
CA PRO A 143 5.10 5.85 17.04
C PRO A 143 6.53 5.33 17.04
N LYS A 144 6.75 4.10 16.56
CA LYS A 144 8.07 3.48 16.47
C LYS A 144 9.01 4.24 15.54
N ILE A 145 8.56 4.59 14.34
CA ILE A 145 9.40 5.33 13.37
C ILE A 145 9.69 6.74 13.86
N GLN A 146 8.71 7.38 14.48
CA GLN A 146 8.87 8.71 15.08
C GLN A 146 9.84 8.67 16.28
N SER A 147 9.73 7.67 17.16
CA SER A 147 10.63 7.52 18.31
C SER A 147 12.05 7.15 17.89
N GLN A 148 12.22 6.27 16.90
CA GLN A 148 13.54 5.93 16.37
C GLN A 148 14.25 7.16 15.80
N ALA A 149 13.52 8.01 15.07
CA ALA A 149 14.07 9.27 14.56
C ALA A 149 14.41 10.25 15.69
N ALA A 150 13.54 10.40 16.69
CA ALA A 150 13.76 11.28 17.83
C ALA A 150 14.96 10.84 18.70
N ASN A 151 15.09 9.53 18.93
CA ASN A 151 16.16 8.94 19.74
C ASN A 151 17.47 8.71 18.96
N LYS A 152 17.50 9.00 17.65
CA LYS A 152 18.62 8.71 16.75
C LYS A 152 19.01 7.22 16.76
N GLU A 153 18.01 6.35 16.89
CA GLU A 153 18.20 4.90 16.87
C GLU A 153 18.22 4.40 15.43
N LEU A 154 19.25 3.62 15.10
CA LEU A 154 19.34 2.98 13.80
C LEU A 154 18.27 1.87 13.64
N PRO A 155 17.73 1.69 12.43
CA PRO A 155 16.90 0.52 12.14
C PRO A 155 17.69 -0.78 12.40
N PRO A 156 17.05 -1.85 12.92
CA PRO A 156 17.72 -3.12 13.18
C PRO A 156 18.50 -3.68 12.00
N THR A 157 17.96 -3.51 10.78
CA THR A 157 18.61 -3.93 9.53
C THR A 157 19.95 -3.22 9.28
N VAL A 158 20.06 -1.95 9.68
CA VAL A 158 21.32 -1.21 9.55
C VAL A 158 22.36 -1.73 10.55
N ASN A 159 21.94 -1.97 11.79
CA ASN A 159 22.83 -2.56 12.81
C ASN A 159 23.35 -3.93 12.37
N GLU A 160 22.49 -4.77 11.81
CA GLU A 160 22.89 -6.09 11.28
C GLU A 160 23.87 -5.99 10.11
N VAL A 161 23.70 -5.00 9.22
CA VAL A 161 24.65 -4.74 8.13
C VAL A 161 26.00 -4.28 8.67
N ILE A 162 26.03 -3.41 9.67
CA ILE A 162 27.27 -2.96 10.32
C ILE A 162 27.96 -4.16 10.98
N GLU A 163 27.23 -4.93 11.78
CA GLU A 163 27.74 -6.14 12.45
C GLU A 163 28.34 -7.13 11.45
N ARG A 164 27.61 -7.47 10.38
CA ARG A 164 28.11 -8.35 9.31
C ARG A 164 29.32 -7.78 8.58
N THR A 165 29.36 -6.48 8.35
CA THR A 165 30.48 -5.83 7.66
C THR A 165 31.73 -5.85 8.55
N VAL A 166 31.62 -5.42 9.79
CA VAL A 166 32.73 -5.40 10.76
C VAL A 166 33.27 -6.82 10.99
N SER A 167 32.38 -7.79 11.23
CA SER A 167 32.78 -9.19 11.41
C SER A 167 33.44 -9.80 10.17
N THR A 168 33.01 -9.43 8.96
CA THR A 168 33.58 -9.97 7.72
C THR A 168 34.95 -9.35 7.41
N PHE A 169 35.12 -8.04 7.57
CA PHE A 169 36.35 -7.35 7.18
C PHE A 169 37.43 -7.39 8.26
N LEU A 170 37.06 -7.24 9.53
CA LEU A 170 38.02 -7.19 10.63
C LEU A 170 38.14 -8.54 11.34
N GLY A 171 37.21 -9.47 11.13
CA GLY A 171 37.20 -10.77 11.83
C GLY A 171 38.40 -11.66 11.56
N ASP A 172 39.10 -11.46 10.43
CA ASP A 172 40.34 -12.14 10.07
C ASP A 172 41.58 -11.50 10.72
N GLU A 173 41.57 -10.18 10.98
CA GLU A 173 42.69 -9.46 11.60
C GLU A 173 42.81 -9.72 13.11
N ILE A 174 41.69 -9.99 13.78
CA ILE A 174 41.61 -10.33 15.21
C ILE A 174 41.57 -11.84 15.48
N ARG A 175 41.85 -12.66 14.46
CA ARG A 175 41.79 -14.12 14.55
C ARG A 175 42.90 -14.74 15.40
N GLU A 176 43.96 -13.99 15.67
CA GLU A 176 45.09 -14.40 16.50
C GLU A 176 44.84 -14.23 18.01
N LEU A 177 43.73 -13.56 18.39
CA LEU A 177 43.36 -13.38 19.79
C LEU A 177 42.65 -14.62 20.37
N PRO A 178 42.74 -14.85 21.69
CA PRO A 178 41.88 -15.79 22.39
C PRO A 178 40.39 -15.48 22.15
N GLU A 179 39.53 -16.51 22.05
CA GLU A 179 38.10 -16.35 21.70
C GLU A 179 37.35 -15.33 22.57
N GLU A 180 37.59 -15.32 23.89
CA GLU A 180 36.94 -14.36 24.81
C GLU A 180 37.39 -12.91 24.56
N GLU A 181 38.67 -12.69 24.25
CA GLU A 181 39.20 -11.36 23.92
C GLU A 181 38.75 -10.90 22.53
N ARG A 182 38.60 -11.84 21.59
CA ARG A 182 38.12 -11.60 20.24
C ARG A 182 36.68 -11.12 20.21
N GLU A 183 35.77 -11.78 20.93
CA GLU A 183 34.37 -11.35 21.00
C GLU A 183 34.23 -9.96 21.62
N SER A 184 34.99 -9.69 22.69
CA SER A 184 35.01 -8.37 23.34
C SER A 184 35.54 -7.28 22.41
N ALA A 185 36.67 -7.52 21.73
CA ALA A 185 37.26 -6.59 20.77
C ALA A 185 36.31 -6.31 19.59
N LEU A 186 35.66 -7.35 19.06
CA LEU A 186 34.70 -7.23 17.97
C LEU A 186 33.48 -6.41 18.38
N ASN A 187 32.93 -6.65 19.58
CA ASN A 187 31.80 -5.87 20.11
C ASN A 187 32.16 -4.39 20.34
N GLN A 188 33.38 -4.11 20.80
CA GLN A 188 33.87 -2.74 20.95
C GLN A 188 34.00 -2.05 19.59
N LEU A 189 34.55 -2.73 18.59
CA LEU A 189 34.67 -2.21 17.23
C LEU A 189 33.30 -1.95 16.60
N ILE A 190 32.35 -2.87 16.72
CA ILE A 190 30.96 -2.65 16.28
C ILE A 190 30.39 -1.40 16.96
N THR A 191 30.54 -1.29 18.28
CA THR A 191 30.01 -0.16 19.04
C THR A 191 30.62 1.16 18.58
N GLN A 192 31.94 1.19 18.35
CA GLN A 192 32.65 2.38 17.89
C GLN A 192 32.23 2.78 16.47
N VAL A 193 32.17 1.82 15.55
CA VAL A 193 31.73 2.05 14.16
C VAL A 193 30.28 2.54 14.13
N THR A 194 29.40 1.91 14.92
CA THR A 194 28.00 2.33 15.06
C THR A 194 27.89 3.75 15.60
N ASN A 195 28.63 4.11 16.66
CA ASN A 195 28.60 5.47 17.21
C ASN A 195 29.11 6.52 16.22
N GLN A 196 30.20 6.24 15.49
CA GLN A 196 30.70 7.12 14.43
C GLN A 196 29.68 7.27 13.30
N PHE A 197 29.02 6.18 12.92
CA PHE A 197 27.97 6.21 11.91
C PHE A 197 26.76 7.03 12.38
N ILE A 198 26.33 6.87 13.63
CA ILE A 198 25.24 7.68 14.23
C ILE A 198 25.62 9.16 14.27
N GLU A 199 26.87 9.50 14.61
CA GLU A 199 27.34 10.89 14.60
C GLU A 199 27.29 11.48 13.19
N PHE A 200 27.77 10.73 12.20
CA PHE A 200 27.74 11.13 10.79
C PHE A 200 26.30 11.28 10.24
N VAL A 201 25.41 10.34 10.55
CA VAL A 201 24.00 10.34 10.10
C VAL A 201 23.11 11.24 10.97
N GLY A 202 23.60 11.68 12.13
CA GLY A 202 22.91 12.50 13.14
C GLY A 202 22.00 13.60 12.57
N PRO A 203 22.51 14.48 11.70
CA PRO A 203 21.72 15.57 11.09
C PRO A 203 20.59 15.10 10.16
N TYR A 204 20.65 13.86 9.68
CA TYR A 204 19.72 13.29 8.70
C TYR A 204 18.60 12.46 9.35
N PHE A 205 18.68 12.12 10.64
CA PHE A 205 17.62 11.34 11.33
C PHE A 205 16.24 11.99 11.27
N GLN A 206 16.16 13.33 11.22
CA GLN A 206 14.90 14.05 11.01
C GLN A 206 14.21 13.70 9.66
N PHE A 207 14.99 13.30 8.67
CA PHE A 207 14.50 12.85 7.36
C PHE A 207 14.33 11.34 7.27
N MET A 208 14.64 10.59 8.32
CA MET A 208 14.46 9.14 8.34
C MET A 208 12.99 8.73 8.18
N PRO A 209 12.01 9.31 8.91
CA PRO A 209 10.60 8.96 8.70
C PRO A 209 10.11 9.13 7.25
N PRO A 210 10.32 10.27 6.56
CA PRO A 210 9.90 10.41 5.17
C PRO A 210 10.64 9.47 4.21
N ILE A 211 11.94 9.23 4.42
CA ILE A 211 12.73 8.30 3.60
C ILE A 211 12.20 6.87 3.75
N LEU A 212 11.94 6.42 4.98
CA LEU A 212 11.41 5.08 5.24
C LEU A 212 10.00 4.90 4.70
N ALA A 213 9.14 5.92 4.83
CA ALA A 213 7.80 5.91 4.26
C ALA A 213 7.82 5.86 2.73
N PHE A 214 8.67 6.66 2.10
CA PHE A 214 8.85 6.64 0.65
C PHE A 214 9.46 5.31 0.17
N GLY A 215 10.41 4.75 0.91
CA GLY A 215 10.95 3.42 0.66
C GLY A 215 9.87 2.35 0.70
N LEU A 216 8.99 2.37 1.72
CA LEU A 216 7.85 1.47 1.79
C LEU A 216 6.91 1.64 0.59
N PHE A 217 6.60 2.89 0.20
CA PHE A 217 5.82 3.16 -1.00
C PHE A 217 6.45 2.53 -2.26
N LEU A 218 7.74 2.74 -2.47
CA LEU A 218 8.47 2.20 -3.62
C LEU A 218 8.50 0.67 -3.62
N VAL A 219 8.64 0.03 -2.46
CA VAL A 219 8.59 -1.43 -2.35
C VAL A 219 7.20 -1.94 -2.72
N LEU A 220 6.14 -1.33 -2.18
CA LEU A 220 4.75 -1.70 -2.49
C LEU A 220 4.42 -1.47 -3.97
N GLU A 221 4.87 -0.35 -4.53
CA GLU A 221 4.68 0.00 -5.94
C GLU A 221 5.50 -0.93 -6.86
N GLY A 222 6.75 -1.23 -6.51
CA GLY A 222 7.60 -2.15 -7.26
C GLY A 222 7.05 -3.58 -7.27
N LEU A 223 6.41 -4.01 -6.19
CA LEU A 223 5.72 -5.31 -6.10
C LEU A 223 4.25 -5.25 -6.57
N SER A 224 3.75 -4.09 -7.00
CA SER A 224 2.35 -3.88 -7.36
C SER A 224 1.89 -4.81 -8.48
N PHE A 225 2.77 -5.17 -9.41
CA PHE A 225 2.42 -6.09 -10.49
C PHE A 225 1.94 -7.44 -9.94
N ILE A 226 2.57 -7.97 -8.88
CA ILE A 226 2.16 -9.23 -8.23
C ILE A 226 0.76 -9.06 -7.66
N PHE A 227 0.53 -7.97 -6.92
CA PHE A 227 -0.78 -7.68 -6.33
C PHE A 227 -1.86 -7.52 -7.40
N VAL A 228 -1.57 -6.83 -8.51
CA VAL A 228 -2.49 -6.69 -9.64
C VAL A 228 -2.85 -8.04 -10.24
N TRP A 229 -1.86 -8.91 -10.50
CA TRP A 229 -2.09 -10.26 -11.02
C TRP A 229 -2.96 -11.12 -10.09
N LEU A 230 -2.79 -10.98 -8.77
CA LEU A 230 -3.62 -11.67 -7.77
C LEU A 230 -5.02 -11.06 -7.66
N THR A 231 -5.16 -9.75 -7.81
CA THR A 231 -6.45 -9.05 -7.69
C THR A 231 -7.34 -9.24 -8.91
N ILE A 232 -6.78 -9.43 -10.11
CA ILE A 232 -7.56 -9.67 -11.34
C ILE A 232 -8.53 -10.86 -11.19
N PRO A 233 -8.12 -12.09 -10.82
CA PRO A 233 -9.03 -13.22 -10.69
C PRO A 233 -10.08 -13.01 -9.59
N ILE A 234 -9.71 -12.36 -8.47
CA ILE A 234 -10.66 -11.98 -7.41
C ILE A 234 -11.72 -11.03 -7.96
N THR A 235 -11.31 -10.04 -8.75
CA THR A 235 -12.23 -9.09 -9.40
C THR A 235 -13.15 -9.79 -10.39
N MET A 236 -12.64 -10.74 -11.18
CA MET A 236 -13.46 -11.56 -12.07
C MET A 236 -14.49 -12.38 -11.31
N PHE A 237 -14.10 -12.97 -10.19
CA PHE A 237 -14.99 -13.71 -9.31
C PHE A 237 -16.14 -12.81 -8.83
N TRP A 238 -15.84 -11.58 -8.39
CA TRP A 238 -16.88 -10.64 -8.00
C TRP A 238 -17.80 -10.20 -9.15
N VAL A 239 -17.25 -9.97 -10.34
CA VAL A 239 -18.05 -9.65 -11.54
C VAL A 239 -18.95 -10.81 -11.93
N TRP A 240 -18.45 -12.04 -11.87
CA TRP A 240 -19.25 -13.26 -12.07
C TRP A 240 -20.37 -13.34 -11.04
N LEU A 241 -20.08 -13.12 -9.76
CA LEU A 241 -21.06 -13.13 -8.68
C LEU A 241 -22.14 -12.05 -8.88
N ALA A 242 -21.75 -10.85 -9.30
CA ALA A 242 -22.70 -9.77 -9.59
C ALA A 242 -23.58 -10.05 -10.81
N LYS A 243 -23.07 -10.74 -11.83
CA LYS A 243 -23.91 -11.20 -12.95
C LYS A 243 -24.92 -12.25 -12.47
N ARG A 244 -24.48 -13.22 -11.67
CA ARG A 244 -25.32 -14.31 -11.14
C ARG A 244 -26.44 -13.81 -10.22
N THR A 245 -26.15 -12.82 -9.38
CA THR A 245 -27.13 -12.17 -8.49
C THR A 245 -28.00 -11.11 -9.21
N GLY A 246 -27.75 -10.86 -10.50
CA GLY A 246 -28.43 -9.84 -11.29
C GLY A 246 -28.11 -8.41 -10.85
N LEU A 247 -27.07 -8.19 -10.05
CA LEU A 247 -26.55 -6.85 -9.71
C LEU A 247 -26.02 -6.14 -10.96
N ALA A 248 -25.38 -6.87 -11.86
CA ALA A 248 -24.90 -6.39 -13.14
C ALA A 248 -25.66 -7.06 -14.30
N LYS A 249 -26.10 -6.27 -15.28
CA LYS A 249 -26.64 -6.75 -16.56
C LYS A 249 -25.83 -6.13 -17.70
N ILE A 250 -25.35 -6.97 -18.60
CA ILE A 250 -24.70 -6.49 -19.83
C ILE A 250 -25.83 -6.00 -20.75
N LYS A 251 -25.82 -4.71 -21.08
CA LYS A 251 -26.74 -4.12 -22.05
C LYS A 251 -25.98 -3.95 -23.35
N ILE A 252 -26.40 -4.66 -24.40
CA ILE A 252 -25.92 -4.40 -25.76
C ILE A 252 -26.57 -3.10 -26.22
N VAL A 253 -25.76 -2.10 -26.55
CA VAL A 253 -26.21 -0.82 -27.08
C VAL A 253 -25.69 -0.74 -28.51
N GLN A 254 -26.59 -0.64 -29.49
CA GLN A 254 -26.20 -0.30 -30.86
C GLN A 254 -25.85 1.18 -30.87
N ILE A 255 -24.59 1.51 -31.18
CA ILE A 255 -24.12 2.87 -31.36
C ILE A 255 -24.06 3.10 -32.87
N GLU A 256 -24.85 4.05 -33.39
CA GLU A 256 -24.72 4.52 -34.76
C GLU A 256 -23.36 5.20 -34.88
N ALA A 257 -22.43 4.59 -35.62
CA ALA A 257 -21.10 5.14 -35.82
C ALA A 257 -21.14 6.13 -37.00
N GLU A 258 -20.86 7.41 -36.74
CA GLU A 258 -20.62 8.39 -37.80
C GLU A 258 -19.29 8.04 -38.51
N GLN A 259 -19.36 7.78 -39.81
CA GLN A 259 -18.18 7.60 -40.67
C GLN A 259 -17.85 8.92 -41.35
N LEU A 260 -16.60 9.39 -41.17
CA LEU A 260 -16.02 10.46 -41.98
C LEU A 260 -15.54 9.84 -43.29
N GLU A 261 -16.31 10.04 -44.35
CA GLU A 261 -15.91 9.70 -45.72
C GLU A 261 -15.18 10.90 -46.33
N PHE A 262 -14.06 10.63 -47.02
CA PHE A 262 -13.30 11.60 -47.81
C PHE A 262 -13.62 11.46 -49.30
#